data_AF-A0A7Y5B4N8-F1
#
_entry.id   AF-A0A7Y5B4N8-F1
#
_cell.length_a   1.000
_cell.length_b   1.000
_cell.length_c   1.000
_cell.angle_alpha   90.00
_cell.angle_beta   90.00
_cell.angle_gamma   90.00
#
_symmetry.space_group_name_H-M   'P 1'
#
loop_
_entity.id
_entity.type
_entity.pdbx_description
1 polymer ?
#
loop_
_entity_poly.entity_id
_entity_poly.type
_entity_poly.pdbx_seq_one_letter_code
_entity_poly.pdbx_strand_id
1 'polypeptide(L)'
;MRIARCCIVATTMLAAVVAVAQGSCFDPPRPPVIKADVFVRSIILTADQDDGLDGNAELYLTVNVNAGKCGQRTKSYEIDYDWDTDHARGIFDTIWSHLECTPRREITVGTALIEVDSDLSTNIMSGLAGAAAGLAVGAIGGPVGAIGGAAAGFVVGLVLSLNGNDDLGVGSGVVPENGLMRIQSRGPDGGADIFIDGATTDQAGSNCHTSPPAPPRNPPNVRTQQVYNPLQESLPLVPMIVSESGNPGNLDDDEIAGIRKTLERSVLGLAALGAATEIEQAYGFLGVNEAIALYHQARAADQLGDSAEALQKYREAFFAAATANDNYVKVRGLMRLPFHIVLSTDCMQTKAHRKPRFVIFAPGGRLKERLSFHGLPPEMALKLQPLGDGAYELDVSIGSAAPGRYLLHIDAHNGLEGAQAVVEIVVNG
;
A
#
# COMPACT_ATOMS: atom_id res chain seq x y z
N MET A 1 48.92 -32.09 -41.94
CA MET A 1 48.13 -32.83 -40.94
C MET A 1 48.81 -32.70 -39.58
N ARG A 2 48.53 -31.62 -38.83
CA ARG A 2 49.05 -31.34 -37.49
C ARG A 2 48.11 -30.34 -36.78
N ILE A 3 47.45 -30.84 -35.73
CA ILE A 3 47.14 -30.25 -34.42
C ILE A 3 47.08 -28.71 -34.37
N ALA A 4 45.88 -28.17 -34.11
CA ALA A 4 45.71 -26.86 -33.48
C ALA A 4 44.96 -27.06 -32.15
N ARG A 5 45.65 -26.68 -31.07
CA ARG A 5 45.21 -26.73 -29.68
C ARG A 5 44.18 -25.62 -29.44
N CYS A 6 43.04 -26.01 -28.85
CA CYS A 6 42.05 -25.10 -28.33
C CYS A 6 42.51 -24.64 -26.93
N CYS A 7 42.68 -23.33 -26.73
CA CYS A 7 42.96 -22.75 -25.42
C CYS A 7 41.65 -22.66 -24.62
N ILE A 8 41.59 -23.44 -23.55
CA ILE A 8 40.64 -23.26 -22.45
C ILE A 8 41.18 -22.11 -21.59
N VAL A 9 40.45 -20.99 -21.55
CA VAL A 9 40.62 -19.97 -20.51
C VAL A 9 39.56 -20.24 -19.46
N ALA A 10 39.99 -20.86 -18.36
CA ALA A 10 39.19 -21.01 -17.15
C ALA A 10 39.20 -19.68 -16.41
N THR A 11 38.11 -18.93 -16.50
CA THR A 11 37.89 -17.76 -15.64
C THR A 11 37.35 -18.25 -14.31
N THR A 12 38.21 -18.20 -13.30
CA THR A 12 37.92 -18.43 -11.89
C THR A 12 36.79 -17.51 -11.45
N MET A 13 35.59 -18.05 -11.21
CA MET A 13 34.55 -17.36 -10.45
C MET A 13 35.01 -17.28 -9.00
N LEU A 14 35.53 -16.12 -8.62
CA LEU A 14 35.69 -15.72 -7.24
C LEU A 14 34.28 -15.50 -6.68
N ALA A 15 33.73 -16.53 -6.03
CA ALA A 15 32.53 -16.42 -5.23
C ALA A 15 32.84 -15.48 -4.04
N ALA A 16 32.61 -14.19 -4.24
CA ALA A 16 32.42 -13.27 -3.12
C ALA A 16 31.10 -13.68 -2.46
N VAL A 17 31.21 -14.53 -1.45
CA VAL A 17 30.16 -14.69 -0.44
C VAL A 17 30.00 -13.32 0.20
N VAL A 18 29.05 -12.53 -0.30
CA VAL A 18 28.52 -11.40 0.44
C VAL A 18 27.80 -12.03 1.62
N ALA A 19 28.52 -12.17 2.72
CA ALA A 19 27.90 -12.33 4.03
C ALA A 19 27.06 -11.06 4.21
N VAL A 20 25.79 -11.15 3.88
CA VAL A 20 24.80 -10.17 4.29
C VAL A 20 24.86 -10.20 5.81
N ALA A 21 25.51 -9.20 6.40
CA ALA A 21 25.41 -8.98 7.82
C ALA A 21 23.93 -8.73 8.08
N GLN A 22 23.21 -9.78 8.48
CA GLN A 22 21.90 -9.66 9.08
C GLN A 22 22.13 -8.80 10.32
N GLY A 23 21.89 -7.50 10.18
CA GLY A 23 21.97 -6.57 11.29
C GLY A 23 20.94 -7.02 12.31
N SER A 24 21.40 -7.68 13.37
CA SER A 24 20.57 -8.04 14.50
C SER A 24 20.00 -6.77 15.09
N CYS A 25 18.68 -6.70 15.11
CA CYS A 25 17.96 -5.59 15.69
C CYS A 25 18.03 -5.72 17.22
N PHE A 26 19.06 -5.14 17.83
CA PHE A 26 19.19 -5.12 19.28
C PHE A 26 18.43 -3.91 19.86
N ASP A 27 17.41 -4.19 20.67
CA ASP A 27 16.72 -3.20 21.50
C ASP A 27 17.59 -2.80 22.70
N PRO A 28 17.73 -1.50 23.02
CA PRO A 28 17.91 -1.09 24.41
C PRO A 28 16.51 -1.12 25.08
N PRO A 29 16.29 -1.72 26.28
CA PRO A 29 17.11 -1.59 27.50
C PRO A 29 17.13 -2.87 28.41
N ARG A 30 16.92 -2.76 29.73
CA ARG A 30 17.45 -3.65 30.78
C ARG A 30 16.90 -5.10 30.75
N PRO A 31 17.64 -6.08 31.33
CA PRO A 31 17.10 -7.42 31.58
C PRO A 31 15.71 -7.35 32.24
N PRO A 32 14.78 -8.28 31.90
CA PRO A 32 15.01 -9.51 31.14
C PRO A 32 14.97 -9.35 29.61
N VAL A 33 15.49 -10.36 28.91
CA VAL A 33 15.20 -10.56 27.48
C VAL A 33 13.81 -11.16 27.38
N ILE A 34 13.04 -10.67 26.42
CA ILE A 34 11.68 -11.10 26.16
C ILE A 34 11.57 -11.64 24.73
N LYS A 35 10.67 -12.59 24.52
CA LYS A 35 10.21 -12.99 23.19
C LYS A 35 8.89 -12.31 22.93
N ALA A 36 8.86 -11.43 21.95
CA ALA A 36 7.64 -10.78 21.48
C ALA A 36 7.09 -11.60 20.30
N ASP A 37 5.86 -12.07 20.45
CA ASP A 37 5.13 -12.80 19.42
C ASP A 37 3.87 -12.01 19.04
N VAL A 38 3.55 -11.99 17.75
CA VAL A 38 2.30 -11.43 17.22
C VAL A 38 1.56 -12.53 16.49
N PHE A 39 0.30 -12.71 16.86
CA PHE A 39 -0.58 -13.74 16.30
C PHE A 39 -1.80 -13.11 15.63
N VAL A 40 -2.23 -13.71 14.52
CA VAL A 40 -3.60 -13.54 14.02
C VAL A 40 -4.44 -14.62 14.67
N ARG A 41 -5.38 -14.23 15.53
CA ARG A 41 -6.22 -15.18 16.26
C ARG A 41 -7.43 -15.58 15.46
N SER A 42 -8.21 -14.61 15.01
CA SER A 42 -9.46 -14.85 14.31
C SER A 42 -9.91 -13.65 13.49
N ILE A 43 -10.85 -13.93 12.61
CA ILE A 43 -11.62 -12.95 11.86
C ILE A 43 -13.09 -13.19 12.17
N ILE A 44 -13.85 -12.10 12.34
CA ILE A 44 -15.30 -12.12 12.52
C ILE A 44 -15.86 -11.15 11.49
N LEU A 45 -16.56 -11.66 10.49
CA LEU A 45 -17.29 -10.81 9.54
C LEU A 45 -18.40 -10.04 10.28
N THR A 46 -18.73 -8.83 9.83
CA THR A 46 -19.76 -7.97 10.46
C THR A 46 -21.05 -7.84 9.65
N ALA A 47 -21.04 -8.37 8.43
CA ALA A 47 -22.17 -8.49 7.53
C ALA A 47 -22.04 -9.81 6.76
N ASP A 48 -23.18 -10.27 6.24
CA ASP A 48 -23.27 -11.43 5.36
C ASP A 48 -22.61 -11.12 4.02
N GLN A 49 -21.58 -11.89 3.66
CA GLN A 49 -20.80 -11.77 2.42
C GLN A 49 -20.81 -13.11 1.67
N ASP A 50 -21.81 -13.98 1.92
CA ASP A 50 -21.96 -15.27 1.24
C ASP A 50 -22.57 -15.08 -0.16
N ASP A 51 -21.86 -14.37 -1.04
CA ASP A 51 -22.27 -14.17 -2.43
C ASP A 51 -21.37 -14.89 -3.46
N GLY A 52 -20.37 -15.64 -2.98
CA GLY A 52 -19.55 -16.55 -3.77
C GLY A 52 -20.35 -17.64 -4.48
N LEU A 53 -19.76 -18.22 -5.52
CA LEU A 53 -20.44 -19.17 -6.41
C LEU A 53 -20.89 -20.46 -5.70
N ASP A 54 -20.23 -20.84 -4.62
CA ASP A 54 -20.59 -21.99 -3.79
C ASP A 54 -21.47 -21.63 -2.58
N GLY A 55 -21.76 -20.34 -2.40
CA GLY A 55 -22.52 -19.81 -1.27
C GLY A 55 -21.67 -19.47 -0.05
N ASN A 56 -20.34 -19.40 -0.17
CA ASN A 56 -19.45 -18.93 0.89
C ASN A 56 -18.82 -17.58 0.50
N ALA A 57 -18.28 -16.86 1.48
CA ALA A 57 -17.39 -15.73 1.29
C ALA A 57 -15.93 -16.20 1.12
N GLU A 58 -15.31 -15.93 -0.03
CA GLU A 58 -13.93 -16.30 -0.30
C GLU A 58 -12.96 -15.18 0.08
N LEU A 59 -12.59 -15.13 1.37
CA LEU A 59 -11.85 -13.99 1.91
C LEU A 59 -10.35 -14.08 1.66
N TYR A 60 -9.74 -12.96 1.26
CA TYR A 60 -8.31 -12.77 1.23
C TYR A 60 -7.87 -11.72 2.26
N LEU A 61 -7.25 -12.18 3.34
CA LEU A 61 -6.72 -11.32 4.40
C LEU A 61 -5.21 -11.14 4.23
N THR A 62 -4.77 -9.90 3.98
CA THR A 62 -3.35 -9.54 4.06
C THR A 62 -3.06 -8.85 5.38
N VAL A 63 -2.10 -9.37 6.14
CA VAL A 63 -1.62 -8.79 7.40
C VAL A 63 -0.16 -8.38 7.27
N ASN A 64 0.12 -7.11 7.54
CA ASN A 64 1.47 -6.58 7.58
C ASN A 64 1.82 -6.15 9.01
N VAL A 65 2.95 -6.65 9.51
CA VAL A 65 3.50 -6.31 10.81
C VAL A 65 4.69 -5.37 10.61
N ASN A 66 4.68 -4.22 11.27
CA ASN A 66 5.86 -3.38 11.46
C ASN A 66 6.35 -3.46 12.90
N ALA A 67 7.54 -4.01 13.10
CA ALA A 67 8.26 -3.89 14.37
C ALA A 67 9.41 -2.87 14.24
N GLY A 68 9.22 -1.84 13.41
CA GLY A 68 10.24 -0.86 13.07
C GLY A 68 11.47 -1.52 12.46
N LYS A 69 12.61 -1.41 13.15
CA LYS A 69 13.90 -1.92 12.69
C LYS A 69 14.10 -3.43 12.90
N CYS A 70 13.19 -4.11 13.62
CA CYS A 70 13.27 -5.55 13.89
C CYS A 70 12.57 -6.41 12.82
N GLY A 71 12.31 -5.79 11.67
CA GLY A 71 11.71 -6.43 10.53
C GLY A 71 10.27 -6.02 10.35
N GLN A 72 9.89 -6.12 9.09
CA GLN A 72 8.51 -6.07 8.65
C GLN A 72 8.18 -7.44 8.08
N ARG A 73 6.95 -7.90 8.30
CA ARG A 73 6.49 -9.17 7.76
C ARG A 73 5.09 -9.00 7.20
N THR A 74 4.93 -9.35 5.93
CA THR A 74 3.61 -9.50 5.32
C THR A 74 3.27 -10.98 5.29
N LYS A 75 2.05 -11.32 5.65
CA LYS A 75 1.48 -12.65 5.50
C LYS A 75 0.06 -12.51 5.00
N SER A 76 -0.30 -13.33 4.02
CA SER A 76 -1.64 -13.36 3.46
C SER A 76 -2.31 -14.69 3.75
N TYR A 77 -3.63 -14.67 3.83
CA TYR A 77 -4.48 -15.81 4.13
C TYR A 77 -5.63 -15.83 3.13
N GLU A 78 -5.84 -16.99 2.52
CA GLU A 78 -7.08 -17.34 1.85
C GLU A 78 -7.96 -18.04 2.88
N ILE A 79 -9.19 -17.57 3.04
CA ILE A 79 -10.12 -18.01 4.07
C ILE A 79 -11.48 -18.19 3.40
N ASP A 80 -11.83 -19.44 3.15
CA ASP A 80 -13.17 -19.84 2.76
C ASP A 80 -14.08 -19.80 3.99
N TYR A 81 -15.21 -19.09 3.89
CA TYR A 81 -16.03 -18.67 5.01
C TYR A 81 -17.51 -18.78 4.69
N ASP A 82 -18.21 -19.71 5.31
CA ASP A 82 -19.67 -19.84 5.24
C ASP A 82 -20.27 -19.00 6.39
N TRP A 83 -20.91 -17.87 6.07
CA TRP A 83 -21.56 -16.99 7.03
C TRP A 83 -22.70 -17.71 7.75
N ASP A 84 -23.49 -18.52 7.06
CA ASP A 84 -24.61 -19.26 7.65
C ASP A 84 -24.18 -20.25 8.74
N THR A 85 -22.96 -20.80 8.66
CA THR A 85 -22.47 -21.80 9.62
C THR A 85 -21.38 -21.30 10.58
N ASP A 86 -20.51 -20.39 10.16
CA ASP A 86 -19.29 -20.00 10.88
C ASP A 86 -19.06 -18.48 10.87
N HIS A 87 -19.87 -17.69 11.59
CA HIS A 87 -19.65 -16.23 11.77
C HIS A 87 -18.34 -15.83 12.49
N ALA A 88 -17.44 -16.76 12.83
CA ALA A 88 -16.12 -16.46 13.34
C ALA A 88 -15.13 -17.56 12.97
N ARG A 89 -14.05 -17.20 12.24
CA ARG A 89 -13.02 -18.15 11.84
C ARG A 89 -11.73 -17.94 12.63
N GLY A 90 -11.28 -19.00 13.30
CA GLY A 90 -9.98 -19.04 13.94
C GLY A 90 -8.85 -19.27 12.94
N ILE A 91 -7.82 -18.42 12.96
CA ILE A 91 -6.60 -18.52 12.15
C ILE A 91 -5.45 -19.07 12.99
N PHE A 92 -5.32 -18.59 14.24
CA PHE A 92 -4.35 -19.04 15.25
C PHE A 92 -2.90 -19.18 14.77
N ASP A 93 -2.43 -18.21 14.00
CA ASP A 93 -1.12 -18.27 13.36
C ASP A 93 -0.16 -17.17 13.85
N THR A 94 1.12 -17.51 13.96
CA THR A 94 2.18 -16.56 14.36
C THR A 94 2.70 -15.82 13.13
N ILE A 95 2.30 -14.56 13.00
CA ILE A 95 2.73 -13.72 11.88
C ILE A 95 4.12 -13.14 12.08
N TRP A 96 4.52 -12.88 13.32
CA TRP A 96 5.83 -12.30 13.61
C TRP A 96 6.31 -12.74 14.99
N SER A 97 7.62 -12.94 15.12
CA SER A 97 8.27 -13.37 16.35
C SER A 97 9.68 -12.82 16.39
N HIS A 98 10.08 -12.23 17.50
CA HIS A 98 11.42 -11.69 17.68
C HIS A 98 11.83 -11.68 19.16
N LEU A 99 13.13 -11.75 19.40
CA LEU A 99 13.72 -11.59 20.74
C LEU A 99 14.08 -10.12 20.97
N GLU A 100 13.49 -9.51 22.00
CA GLU A 100 13.67 -8.10 22.35
C GLU A 100 14.11 -7.95 23.82
N CYS A 101 14.40 -6.73 24.23
CA CYS A 101 14.66 -6.38 25.62
C CYS A 101 13.53 -5.52 26.19
N THR A 102 13.25 -5.62 27.50
CA THR A 102 12.12 -4.91 28.14
C THR A 102 12.40 -3.42 28.37
N PRO A 103 11.49 -2.50 28.00
CA PRO A 103 10.11 -2.77 27.54
C PRO A 103 10.06 -3.16 26.07
N ARG A 104 9.10 -4.04 25.74
CA ARG A 104 8.78 -4.41 24.36
C ARG A 104 8.58 -3.14 23.53
N ARG A 105 9.08 -3.15 22.29
CA ARG A 105 8.85 -2.02 21.39
C ARG A 105 7.40 -1.94 20.95
N GLU A 106 7.03 -0.76 20.45
CA GLU A 106 5.77 -0.61 19.73
C GLU A 106 5.81 -1.46 18.45
N ILE A 107 4.85 -2.38 18.33
CA ILE A 107 4.63 -3.17 17.12
C ILE A 107 3.30 -2.75 16.54
N THR A 108 3.28 -2.46 15.25
CA THR A 108 2.07 -2.02 14.57
C THR A 108 1.68 -3.04 13.53
N VAL A 109 0.38 -3.19 13.33
CA VAL A 109 -0.18 -4.13 12.36
C VAL A 109 -1.16 -3.37 11.48
N GLY A 110 -1.03 -3.57 10.17
CA GLY A 110 -2.01 -3.18 9.16
C GLY A 110 -2.66 -4.42 8.56
N THR A 111 -3.95 -4.33 8.25
CA THR A 111 -4.72 -5.38 7.60
C THR A 111 -5.41 -4.82 6.37
N ALA A 112 -5.49 -5.62 5.31
CA ALA A 112 -6.37 -5.42 4.18
C ALA A 112 -7.17 -6.71 4.00
N LEU A 113 -8.49 -6.58 3.90
CA LEU A 113 -9.39 -7.71 3.80
C LEU A 113 -10.34 -7.47 2.64
N ILE A 114 -10.47 -8.50 1.82
CA ILE A 114 -11.30 -8.50 0.62
C ILE A 114 -11.99 -9.85 0.51
N GLU A 115 -13.15 -9.86 -0.13
CA GLU A 115 -13.85 -11.06 -0.58
C GLU A 115 -13.59 -11.21 -2.11
N VAL A 116 -13.45 -12.44 -2.59
CA VAL A 116 -12.86 -12.78 -3.89
C VAL A 116 -13.55 -14.00 -4.54
N ASP A 117 -14.52 -13.75 -5.41
CA ASP A 117 -15.26 -14.79 -6.12
C ASP A 117 -14.46 -15.57 -7.20
N SER A 118 -13.16 -15.27 -7.42
CA SER A 118 -12.40 -15.83 -8.56
C SER A 118 -10.88 -16.01 -8.39
N ASP A 119 -10.36 -17.13 -8.94
CA ASP A 119 -8.94 -17.56 -8.90
C ASP A 119 -7.95 -16.65 -9.67
N LEU A 120 -8.39 -15.93 -10.70
CA LEU A 120 -7.50 -15.08 -11.51
C LEU A 120 -7.25 -13.72 -10.84
N SER A 121 -8.23 -13.24 -10.08
CA SER A 121 -8.14 -11.96 -9.37
C SER A 121 -7.22 -12.06 -8.15
N THR A 122 -7.11 -13.22 -7.49
CA THR A 122 -6.36 -13.44 -6.24
C THR A 122 -4.87 -13.06 -6.32
N ASN A 123 -4.19 -13.30 -7.46
CA ASN A 123 -2.78 -12.94 -7.64
C ASN A 123 -2.57 -11.42 -7.83
N ILE A 124 -3.49 -10.75 -8.52
CA ILE A 124 -3.44 -9.29 -8.69
C ILE A 124 -3.78 -8.62 -7.36
N MET A 125 -4.82 -9.14 -6.71
CA MET A 125 -5.37 -8.64 -5.45
C MET A 125 -4.38 -8.78 -4.30
N SER A 126 -3.70 -9.92 -4.19
CA SER A 126 -2.65 -10.12 -3.18
C SER A 126 -1.46 -9.19 -3.36
N GLY A 127 -1.03 -8.93 -4.60
CA GLY A 127 0.04 -8.00 -4.88
C GLY A 127 -0.34 -6.55 -4.55
N LEU A 128 -1.55 -6.13 -4.92
CA LEU A 128 -2.07 -4.80 -4.59
C LEU A 128 -2.30 -4.61 -3.09
N ALA A 129 -2.95 -5.58 -2.42
CA ALA A 129 -3.17 -5.59 -0.98
C ALA A 129 -1.85 -5.66 -0.20
N GLY A 130 -0.86 -6.40 -0.70
CA GLY A 130 0.50 -6.46 -0.17
C GLY A 130 1.22 -5.12 -0.24
N ALA A 131 1.19 -4.45 -1.40
CA ALA A 131 1.78 -3.13 -1.58
C ALA A 131 1.09 -2.07 -0.69
N ALA A 132 -0.24 -2.09 -0.69
CA ALA A 132 -1.10 -1.29 0.16
C ALA A 132 -0.77 -1.44 1.65
N ALA A 133 -0.73 -2.68 2.14
CA ALA A 133 -0.37 -2.99 3.53
C ALA A 133 1.07 -2.60 3.84
N GLY A 134 2.00 -2.78 2.89
CA GLY A 134 3.39 -2.31 2.97
C GLY A 134 3.50 -0.79 3.16
N LEU A 135 2.72 -0.02 2.43
CA LEU A 135 2.64 1.44 2.57
C LEU A 135 2.03 1.85 3.91
N ALA A 136 0.96 1.18 4.35
CA ALA A 136 0.31 1.46 5.63
C ALA A 136 1.27 1.22 6.81
N VAL A 137 2.05 0.14 6.75
CA VAL A 137 3.00 -0.26 7.78
C VAL A 137 4.27 0.57 7.77
N GLY A 138 4.89 0.80 6.60
CA GLY A 138 6.18 1.51 6.48
C GLY A 138 6.20 2.92 7.06
N ALA A 139 5.04 3.41 7.46
CA ALA A 139 4.81 4.79 7.80
C ALA A 139 4.23 5.00 9.22
N ILE A 140 4.07 3.93 10.01
CA ILE A 140 3.64 4.04 11.41
C ILE A 140 4.83 4.46 12.28
N GLY A 141 4.65 5.59 12.96
CA GLY A 141 5.69 6.39 13.64
C GLY A 141 5.71 7.86 13.19
N GLY A 142 4.98 8.19 12.12
CA GLY A 142 4.84 9.55 11.61
C GLY A 142 3.54 9.78 10.84
N PRO A 143 3.31 11.00 10.34
CA PRO A 143 2.09 11.41 9.65
C PRO A 143 1.85 10.73 8.30
N VAL A 144 2.84 9.94 7.85
CA VAL A 144 2.84 9.16 6.62
C VAL A 144 1.99 7.88 6.77
N GLY A 145 1.84 7.33 7.99
CA GLY A 145 1.15 6.06 8.26
C GLY A 145 -0.28 6.03 7.75
N ALA A 146 -0.94 7.16 7.91
CA ALA A 146 -2.34 7.32 7.54
C ALA A 146 -2.53 7.56 6.02
N ILE A 147 -1.46 7.92 5.29
CA ILE A 147 -1.43 7.99 3.81
C ILE A 147 -1.43 6.59 3.20
N GLY A 148 -0.60 5.70 3.74
CA GLY A 148 -0.52 4.31 3.30
C GLY A 148 -1.81 3.54 3.55
N GLY A 149 -2.45 3.75 4.72
CA GLY A 149 -3.75 3.15 5.03
C GLY A 149 -4.89 3.63 4.11
N ALA A 150 -4.90 4.92 3.74
CA ALA A 150 -5.95 5.43 2.86
C ALA A 150 -5.78 4.99 1.40
N ALA A 151 -4.54 4.96 0.91
CA ALA A 151 -4.26 4.40 -0.41
C ALA A 151 -4.53 2.90 -0.46
N ALA A 152 -4.31 2.19 0.64
CA ALA A 152 -4.62 0.78 0.80
C ALA A 152 -6.12 0.50 0.67
N GLY A 153 -6.95 1.19 1.48
CA GLY A 153 -8.42 0.99 1.43
C GLY A 153 -9.02 1.35 0.08
N PHE A 154 -8.41 2.31 -0.62
CA PHE A 154 -8.90 2.76 -1.90
C PHE A 154 -8.58 1.82 -3.06
N VAL A 155 -7.34 1.31 -3.14
CA VAL A 155 -6.96 0.34 -4.18
C VAL A 155 -7.69 -0.97 -4.00
N VAL A 156 -7.90 -1.38 -2.76
CA VAL A 156 -8.76 -2.50 -2.42
C VAL A 156 -10.17 -2.28 -2.98
N GLY A 157 -10.87 -1.19 -2.64
CA GLY A 157 -12.24 -0.95 -3.13
C GLY A 157 -12.43 -0.81 -4.65
N LEU A 158 -11.35 -0.68 -5.41
CA LEU A 158 -11.36 -0.62 -6.87
C LEU A 158 -11.37 -1.96 -7.56
N VAL A 159 -10.52 -2.86 -7.08
CA VAL A 159 -10.39 -4.21 -7.66
C VAL A 159 -11.65 -5.03 -7.36
N LEU A 160 -12.37 -4.64 -6.32
CA LEU A 160 -13.61 -5.26 -5.85
C LEU A 160 -14.84 -4.75 -6.62
N SER A 161 -14.69 -3.70 -7.45
CA SER A 161 -15.71 -3.40 -8.46
C SER A 161 -15.78 -4.44 -9.59
N LEU A 162 -14.83 -5.38 -9.61
CA LEU A 162 -14.69 -6.41 -10.61
C LEU A 162 -15.24 -7.70 -10.01
N ASN A 163 -16.31 -8.21 -10.61
CA ASN A 163 -16.79 -9.59 -10.44
C ASN A 163 -17.80 -9.94 -9.34
N GLY A 164 -18.06 -9.09 -8.35
CA GLY A 164 -18.96 -9.46 -7.24
C GLY A 164 -18.30 -9.14 -5.92
N ASN A 165 -17.06 -9.60 -5.77
CA ASN A 165 -16.02 -9.19 -4.83
C ASN A 165 -16.37 -8.03 -3.88
N ASP A 166 -16.47 -8.31 -2.59
CA ASP A 166 -16.82 -7.31 -1.59
C ASP A 166 -15.62 -6.63 -0.90
N ASP A 167 -15.68 -5.30 -0.78
CA ASP A 167 -14.72 -4.50 0.00
C ASP A 167 -15.05 -4.50 1.49
N LEU A 168 -14.28 -5.32 2.21
CA LEU A 168 -14.30 -5.43 3.66
C LEU A 168 -13.32 -4.47 4.35
N GLY A 169 -12.54 -3.73 3.56
CA GLY A 169 -11.75 -2.59 3.95
C GLY A 169 -10.32 -2.87 4.40
N VAL A 170 -9.78 -1.86 5.06
CA VAL A 170 -8.46 -1.90 5.70
C VAL A 170 -8.57 -1.48 7.16
N GLY A 171 -7.62 -1.92 7.95
CA GLY A 171 -7.52 -1.54 9.36
C GLY A 171 -6.07 -1.47 9.80
N SER A 172 -5.81 -0.79 10.91
CA SER A 172 -4.50 -0.84 11.55
C SER A 172 -4.60 -0.60 13.05
N GLY A 173 -3.54 -0.94 13.77
CA GLY A 173 -3.38 -0.55 15.16
C GLY A 173 -2.05 -0.95 15.76
N VAL A 174 -1.86 -0.57 17.02
CA VAL A 174 -0.68 -0.93 17.82
C VAL A 174 -1.00 -2.21 18.60
N VAL A 175 -0.15 -3.23 18.44
CA VAL A 175 -0.28 -4.50 19.14
C VAL A 175 0.09 -4.31 20.60
N PRO A 176 -0.80 -4.66 21.55
CA PRO A 176 -0.50 -4.57 22.97
C PRO A 176 0.63 -5.52 23.36
N GLU A 177 1.35 -5.19 24.44
CA GLU A 177 2.47 -6.01 24.93
C GLU A 177 2.01 -7.43 25.31
N ASN A 178 0.87 -7.53 25.97
CA ASN A 178 0.17 -8.77 26.27
C ASN A 178 -1.33 -8.56 26.06
N GLY A 179 -1.95 -9.41 25.24
CA GLY A 179 -3.39 -9.48 25.07
C GLY A 179 -3.88 -9.18 23.66
N LEU A 180 -5.21 -9.20 23.56
CA LEU A 180 -5.93 -9.14 22.30
C LEU A 180 -6.25 -7.69 21.91
N MET A 181 -5.89 -7.29 20.70
CA MET A 181 -6.42 -6.11 20.04
C MET A 181 -7.45 -6.51 18.98
N ARG A 182 -8.40 -5.61 18.77
CA ARG A 182 -9.36 -5.68 17.67
C ARG A 182 -9.03 -4.61 16.64
N ILE A 183 -8.76 -5.04 15.42
CA ILE A 183 -8.64 -4.17 14.25
C ILE A 183 -9.99 -4.22 13.54
N GLN A 184 -10.66 -3.08 13.40
CA GLN A 184 -11.89 -2.98 12.63
C GLN A 184 -11.52 -2.66 11.19
N SER A 185 -11.72 -3.64 10.31
CA SER A 185 -11.68 -3.44 8.86
C SER A 185 -13.07 -3.03 8.41
N ARG A 186 -13.20 -1.90 7.71
CA ARG A 186 -14.48 -1.38 7.24
C ARG A 186 -14.32 -0.88 5.81
N GLY A 187 -15.10 -1.48 4.92
CA GLY A 187 -15.20 -1.04 3.53
C GLY A 187 -16.64 -0.65 3.17
N PRO A 188 -16.88 -0.25 1.91
CA PRO A 188 -18.20 0.08 1.39
C PRO A 188 -19.21 -1.08 1.41
N ASP A 189 -18.75 -2.31 1.21
CA ASP A 189 -19.63 -3.47 1.03
C ASP A 189 -19.80 -4.28 2.33
N GLY A 190 -18.85 -4.15 3.26
CA GLY A 190 -18.98 -4.76 4.57
C GLY A 190 -17.83 -4.42 5.51
N GLY A 191 -17.49 -5.39 6.34
CA GLY A 191 -16.34 -5.25 7.21
C GLY A 191 -16.13 -6.46 8.11
N ALA A 192 -14.99 -6.47 8.78
CA ALA A 192 -14.64 -7.52 9.72
C ALA A 192 -13.97 -6.94 10.97
N ASP A 193 -14.13 -7.65 12.07
CA ASP A 193 -13.32 -7.48 13.27
C ASP A 193 -12.21 -8.54 13.24
N ILE A 194 -10.97 -8.09 13.04
CA ILE A 194 -9.76 -8.94 12.99
C ILE A 194 -9.08 -8.87 14.36
N PHE A 195 -8.85 -10.03 14.96
CA PHE A 195 -8.29 -10.13 16.29
C PHE A 195 -6.82 -10.50 16.23
N ILE A 196 -5.98 -9.56 16.66
CA ILE A 196 -4.52 -9.71 16.71
C ILE A 196 -4.13 -9.82 18.18
N ASP A 197 -3.28 -10.79 18.52
CA ASP A 197 -2.81 -10.98 19.89
C ASP A 197 -1.31 -10.73 19.97
N GLY A 198 -0.90 -9.94 20.96
CA GLY A 198 0.50 -9.77 21.31
C GLY A 198 0.81 -10.60 22.55
N ALA A 199 1.91 -11.34 22.52
CA ALA A 199 2.40 -12.03 23.71
C ALA A 199 3.87 -11.70 23.94
N THR A 200 4.22 -11.52 25.21
CA THR A 200 5.59 -11.30 25.65
C THR A 200 5.98 -12.37 26.65
N THR A 201 7.03 -13.13 26.35
CA THR A 201 7.51 -14.21 27.22
C THR A 201 8.95 -13.95 27.65
N ASP A 202 9.20 -13.86 28.96
CA ASP A 202 10.56 -13.75 29.50
C ASP A 202 11.41 -14.95 29.06
N GLN A 203 12.61 -14.66 28.57
CA GLN A 203 13.60 -15.64 28.16
C GLN A 203 14.73 -15.67 29.19
N ALA A 204 14.90 -16.81 29.86
CA ALA A 204 15.98 -17.00 30.81
C ALA A 204 17.33 -17.12 30.09
N GLY A 205 18.37 -16.44 30.60
CA GLY A 205 19.77 -16.69 30.21
C GLY A 205 20.33 -15.89 29.03
N SER A 206 19.65 -14.83 28.59
CA SER A 206 20.13 -13.96 27.51
C SER A 206 20.48 -12.56 28.05
N ASN A 207 21.66 -12.03 27.69
CA ASN A 207 22.14 -10.74 28.18
C ASN A 207 21.69 -9.61 27.25
N CYS A 208 20.73 -8.78 27.70
CA CYS A 208 20.55 -7.43 27.17
C CYS A 208 21.82 -6.61 27.50
N HIS A 209 22.76 -6.50 26.57
CA HIS A 209 23.95 -5.68 26.75
C HIS A 209 23.62 -4.19 26.57
N THR A 210 24.35 -3.32 27.29
CA THR A 210 24.23 -1.87 27.15
C THR A 210 24.53 -1.41 25.72
N SER A 211 23.75 -0.41 25.30
CA SER A 211 23.42 -0.01 23.94
C SER A 211 24.55 -0.09 22.89
N PRO A 212 24.35 -0.87 21.82
CA PRO A 212 24.94 -0.56 20.53
C PRO A 212 24.37 0.77 20.00
N PRO A 213 25.05 1.46 19.06
CA PRO A 213 24.47 2.62 18.38
C PRO A 213 23.10 2.26 17.77
N ALA A 214 22.23 3.27 17.64
CA ALA A 214 20.90 3.10 17.07
C ALA A 214 20.96 2.21 15.82
N PRO A 215 20.20 1.10 15.75
CA PRO A 215 20.34 0.14 14.67
C PRO A 215 20.07 0.83 13.31
N PRO A 216 20.76 0.40 12.24
CA PRO A 216 20.56 0.96 10.91
C PRO A 216 19.10 0.76 10.46
N ARG A 217 18.56 1.68 9.65
CA ARG A 217 17.28 1.49 8.97
C ARG A 217 17.39 0.27 8.03
N ASN A 218 16.25 -0.33 7.67
CA ASN A 218 16.23 -1.35 6.61
C ASN A 218 16.94 -0.77 5.39
N PRO A 219 17.92 -1.49 4.82
CA PRO A 219 18.68 -0.95 3.71
C PRO A 219 17.72 -0.62 2.54
N PRO A 220 18.05 0.41 1.73
CA PRO A 220 17.14 0.93 0.71
C PRO A 220 16.58 -0.14 -0.23
N ASN A 221 17.37 -1.17 -0.54
CA ASN A 221 16.95 -2.30 -1.36
C ASN A 221 15.78 -3.09 -0.76
N VAL A 222 15.80 -3.38 0.54
CA VAL A 222 14.75 -4.15 1.23
C VAL A 222 13.45 -3.36 1.24
N ARG A 223 13.52 -2.06 1.60
CA ARG A 223 12.33 -1.18 1.58
C ARG A 223 11.73 -1.07 0.18
N THR A 224 12.58 -0.93 -0.83
CA THR A 224 12.15 -0.86 -2.23
C THR A 224 11.46 -2.15 -2.65
N GLN A 225 12.04 -3.32 -2.35
CA GLN A 225 11.47 -4.61 -2.70
C GLN A 225 10.09 -4.83 -2.07
N GLN A 226 9.90 -4.44 -0.81
CA GLN A 226 8.63 -4.61 -0.10
C GLN A 226 7.47 -3.83 -0.74
N VAL A 227 7.74 -2.63 -1.25
CA VAL A 227 6.70 -1.80 -1.87
C VAL A 227 6.54 -2.13 -3.36
N TYR A 228 7.64 -2.33 -4.09
CA TYR A 228 7.60 -2.38 -5.55
C TYR A 228 7.61 -3.77 -6.15
N ASN A 229 8.09 -4.81 -5.47
CA ASN A 229 7.99 -6.16 -6.02
C ASN A 229 6.52 -6.57 -6.22
N PRO A 230 5.61 -6.36 -5.24
CA PRO A 230 4.20 -6.70 -5.46
C PRO A 230 3.59 -5.92 -6.64
N LEU A 231 3.92 -4.63 -6.77
CA LEU A 231 3.44 -3.81 -7.90
C LEU A 231 4.00 -4.29 -9.26
N GLN A 232 5.26 -4.70 -9.31
CA GLN A 232 5.90 -5.26 -10.51
C GLN A 232 5.34 -6.62 -10.90
N GLU A 233 4.92 -7.42 -9.92
CA GLU A 233 4.28 -8.72 -10.13
C GLU A 233 2.82 -8.54 -10.57
N SER A 234 2.11 -7.53 -10.07
CA SER A 234 0.71 -7.26 -10.43
C SER A 234 0.53 -6.62 -11.80
N LEU A 235 1.40 -5.67 -12.21
CA LEU A 235 1.19 -4.89 -13.43
C LEU A 235 1.04 -5.77 -14.71
N PRO A 236 1.87 -6.79 -14.95
CA PRO A 236 1.75 -7.66 -16.13
C PRO A 236 0.49 -8.52 -16.16
N LEU A 237 -0.18 -8.69 -15.02
CA LEU A 237 -1.40 -9.49 -14.91
C LEU A 237 -2.65 -8.68 -15.26
N VAL A 238 -2.60 -7.34 -15.20
CA VAL A 238 -3.75 -6.47 -15.50
C VAL A 238 -4.35 -6.74 -16.89
N PRO A 239 -3.58 -6.87 -17.99
CA PRO A 239 -4.14 -7.18 -19.30
C PRO A 239 -4.81 -8.56 -19.39
N MET A 240 -4.55 -9.47 -18.44
CA MET A 240 -5.08 -10.83 -18.43
C MET A 240 -6.50 -10.92 -17.85
N ILE A 241 -7.01 -9.84 -17.23
CA ILE A 241 -8.35 -9.79 -16.65
C ILE A 241 -9.38 -9.92 -17.76
N VAL A 242 -10.24 -10.93 -17.69
CA VAL A 242 -11.33 -11.17 -18.65
C VAL A 242 -12.64 -11.32 -17.88
N SER A 243 -13.79 -11.03 -18.52
CA SER A 243 -15.08 -11.33 -17.91
C SER A 243 -15.26 -12.83 -17.80
N GLU A 244 -15.72 -13.28 -16.64
CA GLU A 244 -16.08 -14.68 -16.45
C GLU A 244 -17.45 -14.97 -17.05
N SER A 245 -17.61 -16.21 -17.53
CA SER A 245 -18.89 -16.69 -18.06
C SER A 245 -19.90 -16.84 -16.92
N GLY A 246 -20.97 -16.05 -16.94
CA GLY A 246 -22.03 -16.09 -15.92
C GLY A 246 -21.91 -15.02 -14.85
N ASN A 247 -20.96 -14.08 -14.98
CA ASN A 247 -20.88 -12.90 -14.12
C ASN A 247 -22.24 -12.16 -14.11
N PRO A 248 -22.86 -11.93 -12.94
CA PRO A 248 -24.18 -11.31 -12.83
C PRO A 248 -24.25 -9.89 -13.42
N GLY A 249 -23.10 -9.22 -13.58
CA GLY A 249 -22.96 -7.89 -14.19
C GLY A 249 -23.02 -7.86 -15.71
N ASN A 250 -22.86 -8.99 -16.43
CA ASN A 250 -22.71 -9.02 -17.90
C ASN A 250 -21.76 -7.94 -18.44
N LEU A 251 -20.57 -7.82 -17.83
CA LEU A 251 -19.62 -6.78 -18.21
C LEU A 251 -19.22 -6.91 -19.68
N ASP A 252 -19.37 -5.84 -20.45
CA ASP A 252 -18.95 -5.82 -21.85
C ASP A 252 -17.44 -5.56 -22.02
N ASP A 253 -16.93 -5.74 -23.24
CA ASP A 253 -15.50 -5.56 -23.55
C ASP A 253 -14.99 -4.14 -23.24
N ASP A 254 -15.84 -3.12 -23.37
CA ASP A 254 -15.49 -1.73 -23.09
C ASP A 254 -15.41 -1.47 -21.59
N GLU A 255 -16.30 -2.07 -20.80
CA GLU A 255 -16.27 -2.06 -19.34
C GLU A 255 -15.00 -2.75 -18.83
N ILE A 256 -14.67 -3.94 -19.35
CA ILE A 256 -13.41 -4.66 -19.00
C ILE A 256 -12.18 -3.83 -19.38
N ALA A 257 -12.18 -3.16 -20.53
CA ALA A 257 -11.08 -2.28 -20.92
C ALA A 257 -10.93 -1.09 -19.96
N GLY A 258 -12.04 -0.50 -19.53
CA GLY A 258 -12.07 0.57 -18.52
C GLY A 258 -11.52 0.10 -17.17
N ILE A 259 -11.87 -1.11 -16.76
CA ILE A 259 -11.37 -1.78 -15.56
C ILE A 259 -9.85 -1.94 -15.61
N ARG A 260 -9.32 -2.53 -16.68
CA ARG A 260 -7.87 -2.76 -16.84
C ARG A 260 -7.10 -1.46 -16.75
N LYS A 261 -7.58 -0.42 -17.47
CA LYS A 261 -6.99 0.91 -17.43
C LYS A 261 -7.00 1.51 -16.02
N THR A 262 -8.07 1.30 -15.27
CA THR A 262 -8.17 1.76 -13.89
C THR A 262 -7.16 1.06 -12.98
N LEU A 263 -7.04 -0.26 -13.08
CA LEU A 263 -6.10 -1.04 -12.28
C LEU A 263 -4.64 -0.68 -12.57
N GLU A 264 -4.30 -0.53 -13.84
CA GLU A 264 -2.99 -0.05 -14.27
C GLU A 264 -2.68 1.31 -13.64
N ARG A 265 -3.63 2.25 -13.68
CA ARG A 265 -3.51 3.56 -13.04
C ARG A 265 -3.39 3.47 -11.52
N SER A 266 -4.08 2.54 -10.87
CA SER A 266 -3.95 2.30 -9.43
C SER A 266 -2.56 1.80 -9.06
N VAL A 267 -1.99 0.85 -9.82
CA VAL A 267 -0.62 0.36 -9.62
C VAL A 267 0.38 1.52 -9.71
N LEU A 268 0.28 2.33 -10.78
CA LEU A 268 1.14 3.48 -10.97
C LEU A 268 0.92 4.58 -9.92
N GLY A 269 -0.32 4.79 -9.49
CA GLY A 269 -0.67 5.70 -8.42
C GLY A 269 -0.04 5.32 -7.08
N LEU A 270 -0.08 4.03 -6.71
CA LEU A 270 0.61 3.52 -5.52
C LEU A 270 2.12 3.66 -5.61
N ALA A 271 2.70 3.35 -6.77
CA ALA A 271 4.12 3.55 -7.04
C ALA A 271 4.51 5.03 -6.85
N ALA A 272 3.78 5.94 -7.50
CA ALA A 272 3.99 7.38 -7.37
C ALA A 272 3.90 7.84 -5.91
N LEU A 273 2.87 7.37 -5.19
CA LEU A 273 2.67 7.71 -3.78
C LEU A 273 3.81 7.23 -2.89
N GLY A 274 4.25 5.98 -3.08
CA GLY A 274 5.37 5.41 -2.35
C GLY A 274 6.66 6.20 -2.58
N ALA A 275 7.00 6.49 -3.84
CA ALA A 275 8.18 7.29 -4.19
C ALA A 275 8.12 8.69 -3.58
N ALA A 276 7.01 9.41 -3.77
CA ALA A 276 6.85 10.77 -3.28
C ALA A 276 6.94 10.85 -1.74
N THR A 277 6.34 9.87 -1.06
CA THR A 277 6.43 9.73 0.39
C THR A 277 7.87 9.58 0.88
N GLU A 278 8.65 8.68 0.28
CA GLU A 278 10.04 8.49 0.70
C GLU A 278 10.90 9.72 0.36
N ILE A 279 10.63 10.40 -0.76
CA ILE A 279 11.28 11.67 -1.13
C ILE A 279 11.05 12.75 -0.07
N GLU A 280 9.81 12.89 0.42
CA GLU A 280 9.52 13.84 1.49
C GLU A 280 10.24 13.51 2.79
N GLN A 281 10.32 12.24 3.16
CA GLN A 281 11.10 11.83 4.33
C GLN A 281 12.60 12.08 4.13
N ALA A 282 13.08 11.97 2.90
CA ALA A 282 14.45 12.29 2.50
C ALA A 282 14.69 13.80 2.30
N TYR A 283 13.68 14.66 2.53
CA TYR A 283 13.83 16.09 2.36
C TYR A 283 14.92 16.65 3.29
N GLY A 284 15.84 17.41 2.70
CA GLY A 284 16.97 17.97 3.43
C GLY A 284 18.20 17.06 3.47
N PHE A 285 18.17 15.88 2.85
CA PHE A 285 19.34 15.00 2.73
C PHE A 285 19.98 15.02 1.33
N LEU A 286 21.31 14.87 1.28
CA LEU A 286 22.07 14.80 0.04
C LEU A 286 21.63 13.60 -0.80
N GLY A 287 21.38 13.82 -2.10
CA GLY A 287 20.92 12.80 -3.03
C GLY A 287 19.42 12.87 -3.36
N VAL A 288 18.61 13.58 -2.57
CA VAL A 288 17.16 13.68 -2.80
C VAL A 288 16.81 14.31 -4.17
N ASN A 289 17.67 15.16 -4.73
CA ASN A 289 17.45 15.75 -6.06
C ASN A 289 17.44 14.70 -7.18
N GLU A 290 18.22 13.63 -7.06
CA GLU A 290 18.21 12.53 -8.02
C GLU A 290 16.87 11.78 -7.96
N ALA A 291 16.37 11.53 -6.76
CA ALA A 291 15.06 10.93 -6.56
C ALA A 291 13.93 11.80 -7.16
N ILE A 292 13.98 13.12 -6.97
CA ILE A 292 13.03 14.07 -7.59
C ILE A 292 13.11 14.00 -9.12
N ALA A 293 14.31 13.97 -9.70
CA ALA A 293 14.49 13.87 -11.15
C ALA A 293 13.93 12.56 -11.73
N LEU A 294 14.19 11.43 -11.06
CA LEU A 294 13.65 10.12 -11.42
C LEU A 294 12.12 10.08 -11.31
N TYR A 295 11.56 10.71 -10.27
CA TYR A 295 10.12 10.84 -10.11
C TYR A 295 9.48 11.60 -11.27
N HIS A 296 10.11 12.68 -11.75
CA HIS A 296 9.62 13.41 -12.93
C HIS A 296 9.74 12.60 -14.23
N GLN A 297 10.80 11.80 -14.39
CA GLN A 297 10.92 10.87 -15.51
C GLN A 297 9.82 9.82 -15.48
N ALA A 298 9.51 9.27 -14.30
CA ALA A 298 8.40 8.33 -14.11
C ALA A 298 7.07 8.92 -14.56
N ARG A 299 6.79 10.17 -14.16
CA ARG A 299 5.57 10.88 -14.59
C ARG A 299 5.53 11.13 -16.09
N ALA A 300 6.65 11.46 -16.70
CA ALA A 300 6.71 11.65 -18.14
C ALA A 300 6.42 10.33 -18.89
N ALA A 301 6.97 9.20 -18.42
CA ALA A 301 6.68 7.88 -18.97
C ALA A 301 5.20 7.49 -18.80
N ASP A 302 4.62 7.73 -17.62
CA ASP A 302 3.19 7.52 -17.33
C ASP A 302 2.29 8.33 -18.27
N GLN A 303 2.60 9.62 -18.48
CA GLN A 303 1.87 10.48 -19.42
C GLN A 303 1.99 10.02 -20.89
N LEU A 304 3.06 9.30 -21.24
CA LEU A 304 3.24 8.70 -22.56
C LEU A 304 2.59 7.31 -22.69
N GLY A 305 2.03 6.78 -21.60
CA GLY A 305 1.43 5.44 -21.55
C GLY A 305 2.46 4.31 -21.45
N ASP A 306 3.71 4.59 -21.11
CA ASP A 306 4.73 3.56 -20.83
C ASP A 306 4.72 3.19 -19.34
N SER A 307 3.73 2.38 -18.96
CA SER A 307 3.50 1.99 -17.57
C SER A 307 4.65 1.17 -16.98
N ALA A 308 5.33 0.37 -17.80
CA ALA A 308 6.47 -0.44 -17.36
C ALA A 308 7.67 0.46 -17.02
N GLU A 309 7.99 1.42 -17.91
CA GLU A 309 9.03 2.41 -17.63
C GLU A 309 8.64 3.30 -16.45
N ALA A 310 7.40 3.77 -16.37
CA ALA A 310 6.90 4.59 -15.26
C ALA A 310 7.09 3.88 -13.91
N LEU A 311 6.64 2.63 -13.79
CA LEU A 311 6.77 1.84 -12.56
C LEU A 311 8.24 1.65 -12.17
N GLN A 312 9.10 1.34 -13.14
CA GLN A 312 10.53 1.18 -12.91
C GLN A 312 11.19 2.49 -12.45
N LYS A 313 10.81 3.63 -13.03
CA LYS A 313 11.32 4.95 -12.63
C LYS A 313 10.82 5.39 -11.26
N TYR A 314 9.57 5.09 -10.89
CA TYR A 314 9.10 5.30 -9.52
C TYR A 314 9.89 4.45 -8.52
N ARG A 315 10.19 3.20 -8.85
CA ARG A 315 11.03 2.31 -8.03
C ARG A 315 12.43 2.89 -7.83
N GLU A 316 13.06 3.37 -8.91
CA GLU A 316 14.37 4.02 -8.86
C GLU A 316 14.34 5.29 -8.00
N ALA A 317 13.30 6.12 -8.15
CA ALA A 317 13.10 7.31 -7.34
C ALA A 317 12.97 6.98 -5.84
N PHE A 318 12.16 5.98 -5.49
CA PHE A 318 12.02 5.49 -4.12
C PHE A 318 13.37 5.03 -3.56
N PHE A 319 14.11 4.21 -4.30
CA PHE A 319 15.41 3.69 -3.86
C PHE A 319 16.43 4.83 -3.64
N ALA A 320 16.49 5.80 -4.55
CA ALA A 320 17.36 6.96 -4.43
C ALA A 320 17.01 7.81 -3.19
N ALA A 321 15.72 8.03 -2.93
CA ALA A 321 15.24 8.75 -1.74
C ALA A 321 15.57 8.00 -0.45
N ALA A 322 15.30 6.69 -0.41
CA ALA A 322 15.63 5.82 0.71
C ALA A 322 17.14 5.85 1.02
N THR A 323 17.98 5.85 -0.02
CA THR A 323 19.43 5.97 0.10
C THR A 323 19.86 7.34 0.64
N ALA A 324 19.26 8.43 0.15
CA ALA A 324 19.53 9.77 0.66
C ALA A 324 19.19 9.90 2.15
N ASN A 325 18.05 9.37 2.56
CA ASN A 325 17.57 9.35 3.95
C ASN A 325 18.55 8.60 4.86
N ASP A 326 19.10 7.47 4.40
CA ASP A 326 20.02 6.62 5.17
C ASP A 326 21.45 7.17 5.25
N ASN A 327 21.84 8.07 4.33
CA ASN A 327 23.16 8.67 4.36
C ASN A 327 23.30 9.78 5.43
N TYR A 328 22.20 10.29 5.99
CA TYR A 328 22.13 11.32 7.04
C TYR A 328 22.91 12.63 6.78
N VAL A 329 23.40 12.86 5.55
CA VAL A 329 24.11 14.09 5.18
C VAL A 329 23.09 15.19 4.91
N LYS A 330 22.86 16.07 5.90
CA LYS A 330 21.92 17.19 5.75
C LYS A 330 22.49 18.30 4.86
N VAL A 331 21.68 18.81 3.96
CA VAL A 331 22.03 19.94 3.06
C VAL A 331 20.94 21.01 3.18
N ARG A 332 21.35 22.29 3.18
CA ARG A 332 20.42 23.44 3.16
C ARG A 332 20.04 23.78 1.72
N GLY A 333 18.79 24.22 1.51
CA GLY A 333 18.34 24.77 0.24
C GLY A 333 18.09 23.74 -0.86
N LEU A 334 17.67 22.53 -0.50
CA LEU A 334 17.28 21.51 -1.47
C LEU A 334 15.88 21.80 -2.05
N MET A 335 15.68 21.36 -3.29
CA MET A 335 14.37 21.40 -3.92
C MET A 335 13.42 20.48 -3.15
N ARG A 336 12.20 20.98 -2.89
CA ARG A 336 11.10 20.10 -2.47
C ARG A 336 10.56 19.40 -3.69
N LEU A 337 9.98 18.22 -3.50
CA LEU A 337 9.19 17.62 -4.55
C LEU A 337 8.05 18.61 -4.86
N PRO A 338 7.89 19.05 -6.12
CA PRO A 338 6.83 19.98 -6.44
C PRO A 338 5.48 19.37 -6.07
N PHE A 339 4.56 20.26 -5.77
CA PHE A 339 3.18 19.90 -5.49
C PHE A 339 2.67 18.97 -6.58
N HIS A 340 2.05 17.85 -6.21
CA HIS A 340 1.43 16.95 -7.17
C HIS A 340 0.06 16.53 -6.67
N ILE A 341 -0.75 15.99 -7.58
CA ILE A 341 -2.02 15.37 -7.30
C ILE A 341 -1.89 14.00 -7.95
N VAL A 342 -1.78 12.96 -7.14
CA VAL A 342 -2.06 11.61 -7.62
C VAL A 342 -3.57 11.45 -7.57
N LEU A 343 -4.18 10.94 -8.63
CA LEU A 343 -5.57 10.50 -8.61
C LEU A 343 -5.49 9.00 -8.75
N SER A 344 -5.89 8.29 -7.71
CA SER A 344 -5.79 6.83 -7.74
C SER A 344 -6.85 6.19 -8.65
N THR A 345 -7.82 6.95 -9.17
CA THR A 345 -8.71 6.53 -10.27
C THR A 345 -9.11 7.69 -11.15
N ASP A 346 -9.24 7.41 -12.45
CA ASP A 346 -9.72 8.37 -13.45
C ASP A 346 -11.01 7.89 -14.14
N CYS A 347 -11.54 6.72 -13.78
CA CYS A 347 -12.72 6.15 -14.41
C CYS A 347 -13.59 5.49 -13.36
N MET A 348 -14.60 6.21 -12.88
CA MET A 348 -15.67 5.65 -12.06
C MET A 348 -16.94 5.66 -12.92
N GLN A 349 -17.17 4.57 -13.66
CA GLN A 349 -18.54 4.13 -13.93
C GLN A 349 -19.07 3.60 -12.59
N THR A 350 -19.61 4.49 -11.78
CA THR A 350 -20.28 4.04 -10.56
C THR A 350 -21.54 3.30 -11.00
N LYS A 351 -21.71 2.03 -10.61
CA LYS A 351 -23.06 1.48 -10.40
C LYS A 351 -23.87 2.57 -9.70
N ALA A 352 -25.14 2.77 -10.11
CA ALA A 352 -26.04 3.68 -9.40
C ALA A 352 -25.84 3.43 -7.89
N HIS A 353 -25.54 4.46 -7.10
CA HIS A 353 -25.27 4.43 -5.65
C HIS A 353 -23.80 4.44 -5.16
N ARG A 354 -22.75 4.20 -5.96
CA ARG A 354 -21.35 4.36 -5.47
C ARG A 354 -20.91 5.84 -5.51
N LYS A 355 -20.18 6.30 -4.48
CA LYS A 355 -19.67 7.68 -4.37
C LYS A 355 -18.23 7.75 -4.92
N PRO A 356 -17.93 8.65 -5.88
CA PRO A 356 -16.56 8.90 -6.29
C PRO A 356 -15.69 9.31 -5.11
N ARG A 357 -14.53 8.65 -4.98
CA ARG A 357 -13.51 8.95 -3.98
C ARG A 357 -12.18 9.17 -4.68
N PHE A 358 -11.42 10.15 -4.21
CA PHE A 358 -10.08 10.44 -4.71
C PHE A 358 -9.12 10.63 -3.55
N VAL A 359 -7.93 10.03 -3.63
CA VAL A 359 -6.86 10.31 -2.68
C VAL A 359 -5.94 11.36 -3.30
N ILE A 360 -5.95 12.57 -2.76
CA ILE A 360 -5.05 13.66 -3.16
C ILE A 360 -3.85 13.63 -2.23
N PHE A 361 -2.67 13.35 -2.76
CA PHE A 361 -1.41 13.53 -2.03
C PHE A 361 -0.67 14.75 -2.54
N ALA A 362 -0.41 15.68 -1.63
CA ALA A 362 0.30 16.91 -1.89
C ALA A 362 1.29 17.24 -0.75
N PRO A 363 2.58 17.00 -0.98
CA PRO A 363 3.59 17.17 0.05
C PRO A 363 3.80 18.63 0.47
N GLY A 364 4.15 18.84 1.75
CA GLY A 364 4.69 20.13 2.21
C GLY A 364 3.75 21.07 3.02
N GLY A 365 2.65 20.59 3.60
CA GLY A 365 1.89 21.30 4.66
C GLY A 365 0.38 21.19 4.57
N ARG A 366 -0.36 21.84 5.50
CA ARG A 366 -1.83 21.79 5.62
C ARG A 366 -2.51 22.28 4.33
N LEU A 367 -3.12 21.36 3.57
CA LEU A 367 -3.65 21.59 2.23
C LEU A 367 -5.05 22.18 2.16
N LYS A 368 -5.81 22.17 3.25
CA LYS A 368 -7.20 22.62 3.22
C LYS A 368 -7.34 24.07 2.73
N GLU A 369 -6.32 24.89 2.93
CA GLU A 369 -6.26 26.30 2.49
C GLU A 369 -5.66 26.48 1.09
N ARG A 370 -5.26 25.38 0.44
CA ARG A 370 -4.41 25.35 -0.76
C ARG A 370 -4.99 24.54 -1.91
N LEU A 371 -6.16 23.93 -1.71
CA LEU A 371 -6.91 23.19 -2.72
C LEU A 371 -8.14 24.01 -3.13
N SER A 372 -8.34 24.17 -4.43
CA SER A 372 -9.57 24.70 -5.02
C SER A 372 -10.19 23.68 -5.95
N PHE A 373 -11.52 23.61 -5.91
CA PHE A 373 -12.31 22.69 -6.70
C PHE A 373 -13.32 23.48 -7.51
N HIS A 374 -13.42 23.20 -8.80
CA HIS A 374 -14.39 23.87 -9.67
C HIS A 374 -14.86 22.96 -10.81
N GLY A 375 -15.96 23.32 -11.48
CA GLY A 375 -16.53 22.59 -12.61
C GLY A 375 -17.65 21.61 -12.27
N LEU A 376 -17.89 21.32 -10.99
CA LEU A 376 -19.06 20.54 -10.56
C LEU A 376 -20.32 21.42 -10.40
N PRO A 377 -21.51 20.88 -10.69
CA PRO A 377 -22.76 21.61 -10.53
C PRO A 377 -23.16 21.69 -9.04
N PRO A 378 -24.02 22.65 -8.64
CA PRO A 378 -24.36 22.88 -7.22
C PRO A 378 -24.98 21.70 -6.50
N GLU A 379 -25.59 20.76 -7.23
CA GLU A 379 -26.20 19.54 -6.71
C GLU A 379 -25.16 18.51 -6.24
N MET A 380 -23.92 18.63 -6.73
CA MET A 380 -22.82 17.79 -6.29
C MET A 380 -22.07 18.44 -5.13
N ALA A 381 -21.89 17.69 -4.04
CA ALA A 381 -21.15 18.15 -2.87
C ALA A 381 -19.78 17.49 -2.79
N LEU A 382 -18.77 18.29 -2.41
CA LEU A 382 -17.42 17.81 -2.15
C LEU A 382 -17.16 17.82 -0.64
N LYS A 383 -16.60 16.71 -0.13
CA LYS A 383 -16.12 16.62 1.23
C LYS A 383 -14.67 16.18 1.22
N LEU A 384 -13.80 17.07 1.71
CA LEU A 384 -12.38 16.81 1.84
C LEU A 384 -12.06 16.39 3.28
N GLN A 385 -11.54 15.19 3.46
CA GLN A 385 -11.16 14.62 4.76
C GLN A 385 -9.63 14.45 4.82
N PRO A 386 -8.93 15.01 5.83
CA PRO A 386 -7.50 14.80 5.96
C PRO A 386 -7.22 13.34 6.31
N LEU A 387 -6.30 12.73 5.57
CA LEU A 387 -5.80 11.39 5.81
C LEU A 387 -4.43 11.39 6.49
N GLY A 388 -3.76 12.54 6.65
CA GLY A 388 -2.41 12.64 7.21
C GLY A 388 -1.69 13.90 6.74
N ASP A 389 -0.39 14.05 7.05
CA ASP A 389 0.36 15.23 6.58
C ASP A 389 0.57 15.14 5.06
N GLY A 390 -0.23 15.90 4.33
CA GLY A 390 -0.13 15.98 2.88
C GLY A 390 -1.14 15.10 2.13
N ALA A 391 -1.90 14.22 2.78
CA ALA A 391 -2.89 13.37 2.09
C ALA A 391 -4.32 13.71 2.49
N TYR A 392 -5.23 13.69 1.50
CA TYR A 392 -6.62 14.04 1.66
C TYR A 392 -7.51 13.11 0.84
N GLU A 393 -8.58 12.62 1.44
CA GLU A 393 -9.66 11.95 0.75
C GLU A 393 -10.66 13.00 0.28
N LEU A 394 -10.98 13.00 -1.00
CA LEU A 394 -12.04 13.80 -1.59
C LEU A 394 -13.23 12.88 -1.89
N ASP A 395 -14.26 12.95 -1.06
CA ASP A 395 -15.56 12.34 -1.35
C ASP A 395 -16.37 13.27 -2.26
N VAL A 396 -16.93 12.73 -3.33
CA VAL A 396 -17.92 13.41 -4.18
C VAL A 396 -19.29 12.80 -3.95
N SER A 397 -20.24 13.62 -3.53
CA SER A 397 -21.65 13.22 -3.44
C SER A 397 -22.39 13.72 -4.67
N ILE A 398 -22.90 12.79 -5.49
CA ILE A 398 -23.59 13.10 -6.76
C ILE A 398 -24.91 13.84 -6.54
N GLY A 399 -25.56 13.65 -5.39
CA GLY A 399 -26.81 14.35 -5.04
C GLY A 399 -27.94 14.04 -6.02
N SER A 400 -28.61 15.09 -6.50
CA SER A 400 -29.66 15.02 -7.54
C SER A 400 -29.16 15.46 -8.93
N ALA A 401 -27.85 15.41 -9.18
CA ALA A 401 -27.30 15.78 -10.47
C ALA A 401 -27.85 14.87 -11.59
N ALA A 402 -28.15 15.47 -12.74
CA ALA A 402 -28.67 14.73 -13.89
C ALA A 402 -27.62 13.75 -14.46
N PRO A 403 -28.04 12.70 -15.17
CA PRO A 403 -27.12 11.86 -15.93
C PRO A 403 -26.31 12.71 -16.92
N GLY A 404 -24.99 12.47 -17.00
CA GLY A 404 -24.09 13.28 -17.79
C GLY A 404 -22.62 13.12 -17.42
N ARG A 405 -21.77 13.90 -18.10
CA ARG A 405 -20.33 13.96 -17.88
C ARG A 405 -19.96 15.31 -17.28
N TYR A 406 -19.23 15.29 -16.17
CA TYR A 406 -18.83 16.48 -15.41
C TYR A 406 -17.32 16.51 -15.28
N LEU A 407 -16.71 17.68 -15.47
CA LEU A 407 -15.27 17.84 -15.30
C LEU A 407 -15.01 18.53 -13.96
N LEU A 408 -14.45 17.79 -13.01
CA LEU A 408 -13.93 18.34 -11.76
C LEU A 408 -12.49 18.79 -11.99
N HIS A 409 -12.27 20.09 -11.92
CA HIS A 409 -10.95 20.68 -11.89
C HIS A 409 -10.49 20.79 -10.44
N ILE A 410 -9.30 20.27 -10.17
CA ILE A 410 -8.64 20.31 -8.88
C ILE A 410 -7.37 21.14 -9.07
N ASP A 411 -7.35 22.35 -8.52
CA ASP A 411 -6.11 23.13 -8.45
C ASP A 411 -5.58 23.10 -7.05
N ALA A 412 -4.26 23.19 -6.99
CA ALA A 412 -3.57 22.98 -5.75
C ALA A 412 -2.27 23.78 -5.75
N HIS A 413 -2.07 24.63 -4.75
CA HIS A 413 -1.01 25.64 -4.78
C HIS A 413 -0.31 25.80 -3.42
N ASN A 414 1.02 25.78 -3.39
CA ASN A 414 1.79 25.94 -2.14
C ASN A 414 2.29 27.37 -1.87
N GLY A 415 1.94 28.33 -2.73
CA GLY A 415 2.39 29.73 -2.68
C GLY A 415 3.50 30.04 -3.68
N LEU A 416 4.21 29.02 -4.16
CA LEU A 416 5.33 29.13 -5.11
C LEU A 416 5.06 28.34 -6.40
N GLU A 417 4.35 27.23 -6.29
CA GLU A 417 4.08 26.28 -7.36
C GLU A 417 2.62 25.83 -7.29
N GLY A 418 2.06 25.52 -8.47
CA GLY A 418 0.71 24.99 -8.63
C GLY A 418 0.71 23.67 -9.39
N ALA A 419 -0.22 22.79 -9.03
CA ALA A 419 -0.58 21.61 -9.79
C ALA A 419 -2.06 21.66 -10.14
N GLN A 420 -2.40 21.09 -11.28
CA GLN A 420 -3.78 20.93 -11.73
C GLN A 420 -4.03 19.49 -12.09
N ALA A 421 -5.21 19.00 -11.74
CA ALA A 421 -5.76 17.75 -12.22
C ALA A 421 -7.19 17.98 -12.70
N VAL A 422 -7.60 17.21 -13.72
CA VAL A 422 -8.97 17.24 -14.24
C VAL A 422 -9.50 15.83 -14.17
N VAL A 423 -10.62 15.65 -13.47
CA VAL A 423 -11.30 14.37 -13.33
C VAL A 423 -12.61 14.42 -14.09
N GLU A 424 -12.84 13.45 -14.98
CA GLU A 424 -14.15 13.25 -15.59
C GLU A 424 -15.01 12.36 -14.66
N ILE A 425 -16.14 12.90 -14.21
CA ILE A 425 -17.16 12.18 -13.43
C ILE A 425 -18.33 11.86 -14.37
N VAL A 426 -18.62 10.58 -14.55
CA VAL A 426 -19.72 10.11 -15.38
C VAL A 426 -20.88 9.65 -14.49
N VAL A 427 -22.03 10.32 -14.60
CA VAL A 427 -23.26 9.96 -13.91
C VAL A 427 -24.16 9.24 -14.90
N ASN A 428 -24.41 7.95 -14.66
CA ASN A 428 -25.35 7.15 -15.46
C ASN A 428 -26.77 7.29 -14.89
N GLY A 429 -27.76 7.25 -15.79
CA GLY A 429 -29.19 7.43 -15.46
C GLY A 429 -29.97 6.15 -15.34
#